data_AF-A0A5D3WIK7-F1
#
_entry.id   AF-A0A5D3WIK7-F1
#
_cell.length_a   1.000
_cell.length_b   1.000
_cell.length_c   1.000
_cell.angle_alpha   90.00
_cell.angle_beta   90.00
_cell.angle_gamma   90.00
#
_symmetry.space_group_name_H-M   'P 1'
#
loop_
_entity.id
_entity.type
_entity.pdbx_description
1 polymer ?
#
loop_
_entity_poly.entity_id
_entity_poly.type
_entity_poly.pdbx_seq_one_letter_code
_entity_poly.pdbx_strand_id
1 'polypeptide(L)'
;MERKEQLKAIVDLALSIDRKAEAIYHQLSNQADNDELKDFWQLMAEEEAEHNAFWVELNRAIDKGKIPMIFDDPRETFFELLEIDKRAAELVAVPNRRVSVGDAFRTAYKMEFYLLHPTFEVLFQLAEENAGIPSPDEDYQNHIRQFLEGFARFGGIDLSLELAGEFLVHVWRENRRTAKRMVELYGYRSIIPSCAGCGKIRDEQGKWVSSDSFIRESLHKELTHGVCPTCMKELYPEVPAPEGSGTSN
;
A
#
# COMPACT_ATOMS: atom_id res chain seq x y z
N MET A 1 -17.91 -7.86 -3.22
CA MET A 1 -16.50 -8.21 -3.04
C MET A 1 -16.19 -8.15 -1.56
N GLU A 2 -15.57 -9.19 -1.05
CA GLU A 2 -15.09 -9.25 0.33
C GLU A 2 -13.96 -8.20 0.51
N ARG A 3 -13.81 -7.58 1.70
CA ARG A 3 -12.77 -6.55 1.95
C ARG A 3 -11.37 -7.02 1.54
N LYS A 4 -11.08 -8.30 1.74
CA LYS A 4 -9.84 -8.94 1.32
C LYS A 4 -9.63 -8.89 -0.20
N GLU A 5 -10.67 -9.21 -0.99
CA GLU A 5 -10.61 -9.17 -2.46
C GLU A 5 -10.39 -7.74 -2.97
N GLN A 6 -11.00 -6.74 -2.33
CA GLN A 6 -10.78 -5.33 -2.66
C GLN A 6 -9.32 -4.94 -2.45
N LEU A 7 -8.72 -5.33 -1.32
CA LEU A 7 -7.33 -5.01 -1.03
C LEU A 7 -6.37 -5.67 -2.03
N LYS A 8 -6.62 -6.94 -2.37
CA LYS A 8 -5.83 -7.64 -3.40
C LYS A 8 -5.94 -6.94 -4.75
N ALA A 9 -7.13 -6.51 -5.16
CA ALA A 9 -7.31 -5.80 -6.41
C ALA A 9 -6.54 -4.47 -6.47
N ILE A 10 -6.43 -3.75 -5.35
CA ILE A 10 -5.60 -2.54 -5.23
C ILE A 10 -4.11 -2.89 -5.37
N VAL A 11 -3.65 -3.93 -4.65
CA VAL A 11 -2.25 -4.40 -4.72
C VAL A 11 -1.88 -4.90 -6.12
N ASP A 12 -2.80 -5.59 -6.78
CA ASP A 12 -2.58 -6.10 -8.14
C ASP A 12 -2.47 -4.95 -9.16
N LEU A 13 -3.21 -3.85 -8.96
CA LEU A 13 -3.04 -2.62 -9.75
C LEU A 13 -1.69 -1.96 -9.47
N ALA A 14 -1.30 -1.82 -8.20
CA ALA A 14 0.00 -1.25 -7.83
C ALA A 14 1.16 -2.03 -8.48
N LEU A 15 1.14 -3.36 -8.38
CA LEU A 15 2.09 -4.24 -9.09
C LEU A 15 2.02 -4.07 -10.62
N SER A 16 0.84 -3.87 -11.19
CA SER A 16 0.69 -3.65 -12.63
C SER A 16 1.32 -2.33 -13.09
N ILE A 17 1.26 -1.31 -12.24
CA ILE A 17 1.85 0.02 -12.48
C ILE A 17 3.38 -0.07 -12.41
N ASP A 18 3.95 -0.70 -11.38
CA ASP A 18 5.42 -0.89 -11.26
C ASP A 18 6.00 -1.66 -12.45
N ARG A 19 5.34 -2.74 -12.87
CA ARG A 19 5.74 -3.49 -14.07
C ARG A 19 5.73 -2.65 -15.35
N LYS A 20 4.86 -1.64 -15.42
CA LYS A 20 4.88 -0.69 -16.55
C LYS A 20 6.03 0.29 -16.43
N ALA A 21 6.44 0.69 -15.22
CA ALA A 21 7.65 1.46 -15.02
C ALA A 21 8.89 0.71 -15.52
N GLU A 22 9.07 -0.55 -15.09
CA GLU A 22 10.12 -1.46 -15.57
C GLU A 22 10.12 -1.54 -17.10
N ALA A 23 8.95 -1.78 -17.71
CA ALA A 23 8.81 -1.88 -19.16
C ALA A 23 9.15 -0.55 -19.89
N ILE A 24 8.75 0.59 -19.33
CA ILE A 24 9.07 1.92 -19.86
C ILE A 24 10.59 2.13 -19.82
N TYR A 25 11.27 1.81 -18.71
CA TYR A 25 12.71 2.00 -18.59
C TYR A 25 13.50 1.09 -19.53
N HIS A 26 13.10 -0.18 -19.69
CA HIS A 26 13.67 -1.03 -20.74
C HIS A 26 13.44 -0.48 -22.14
N GLN A 27 12.27 0.10 -22.42
CA GLN A 27 11.99 0.73 -23.70
C GLN A 27 12.89 1.97 -23.92
N LEU A 28 13.04 2.83 -22.92
CA LEU A 28 13.91 4.00 -22.99
C LEU A 28 15.38 3.60 -23.18
N SER A 29 15.83 2.54 -22.52
CA SER A 29 17.18 1.96 -22.72
C SER A 29 17.38 1.52 -24.17
N ASN A 30 16.42 0.81 -24.77
CA ASN A 30 16.49 0.38 -26.16
C ASN A 30 16.42 1.55 -27.17
N GLN A 31 15.85 2.69 -26.77
CA GLN A 31 15.71 3.89 -27.60
C GLN A 31 16.87 4.87 -27.44
N ALA A 32 17.77 4.62 -26.48
CA ALA A 32 18.87 5.52 -26.16
C ALA A 32 19.86 5.72 -27.33
N ASP A 33 20.39 6.93 -27.44
CA ASP A 33 21.29 7.32 -28.52
C ASP A 33 22.77 6.93 -28.28
N ASN A 34 23.13 6.63 -27.03
CA ASN A 34 24.49 6.24 -26.63
C ASN A 34 24.48 5.21 -25.50
N ASP A 35 25.60 4.52 -25.30
CA ASP A 35 25.73 3.43 -24.32
C ASP A 35 25.55 3.93 -22.87
N GLU A 36 25.96 5.15 -22.57
CA GLU A 36 25.87 5.73 -21.22
C GLU A 36 24.41 5.95 -20.78
N LEU A 37 23.56 6.46 -21.69
CA LEU A 37 22.12 6.58 -21.48
C LEU A 37 21.42 5.23 -21.44
N LYS A 38 21.89 4.29 -22.27
CA LYS A 38 21.36 2.93 -22.29
C LYS A 38 21.57 2.25 -20.94
N ASP A 39 22.79 2.35 -20.41
CA ASP A 39 23.17 1.79 -19.11
C ASP A 39 22.41 2.47 -17.97
N PHE A 40 22.22 3.79 -18.04
CA PHE A 40 21.40 4.53 -17.08
C PHE A 40 19.95 4.01 -17.04
N TRP A 41 19.26 3.94 -18.18
CA TRP A 41 17.88 3.44 -18.20
C TRP A 41 17.77 1.95 -17.84
N GLN A 42 18.81 1.16 -18.14
CA GLN A 42 18.87 -0.24 -17.74
C GLN A 42 18.96 -0.38 -16.22
N LEU A 43 19.78 0.46 -15.56
CA LEU A 43 19.85 0.53 -14.11
C LEU A 43 18.48 0.90 -13.50
N MET A 44 17.82 1.92 -14.03
CA MET A 44 16.48 2.32 -13.58
C MET A 44 15.46 1.18 -13.70
N ALA A 45 15.52 0.38 -14.77
CA ALA A 45 14.65 -0.77 -14.95
C ALA A 45 14.94 -1.90 -13.96
N GLU A 46 16.21 -2.13 -13.65
CA GLU A 46 16.65 -3.17 -12.70
C GLU A 46 16.17 -2.86 -11.28
N GLU A 47 16.21 -1.59 -10.85
CA GLU A 47 15.69 -1.18 -9.54
C GLU A 47 14.17 -1.44 -9.41
N GLU A 48 13.38 -1.11 -10.44
CA GLU A 48 11.94 -1.40 -10.44
C GLU A 48 11.64 -2.91 -10.41
N ALA A 49 12.50 -3.73 -11.02
CA ALA A 49 12.34 -5.17 -11.00
C ALA A 49 12.46 -5.76 -9.58
N GLU A 50 13.22 -5.10 -8.68
CA GLU A 50 13.35 -5.52 -7.28
C GLU A 50 12.04 -5.33 -6.49
N HIS A 51 11.26 -4.30 -6.82
CA HIS A 51 9.96 -4.02 -6.20
C HIS A 51 8.91 -5.12 -6.48
N ASN A 52 9.02 -5.86 -7.59
CA ASN A 52 8.11 -6.96 -7.92
C ASN A 52 8.03 -8.03 -6.81
N ALA A 53 9.14 -8.29 -6.11
CA ALA A 53 9.19 -9.27 -5.03
C ALA A 53 8.35 -8.83 -3.82
N PHE A 54 8.39 -7.55 -3.48
CA PHE A 54 7.62 -6.94 -2.39
C PHE A 54 6.12 -7.19 -2.58
N TRP A 55 5.57 -6.89 -3.76
CA TRP A 55 4.13 -7.04 -4.02
C TRP A 55 3.65 -8.48 -3.93
N VAL A 56 4.46 -9.43 -4.41
CA VAL A 56 4.15 -10.86 -4.30
C VAL A 56 4.11 -11.29 -2.84
N GLU A 57 5.03 -10.79 -2.02
CA GLU A 57 5.04 -11.07 -0.58
C GLU A 57 3.85 -10.41 0.15
N LEU A 58 3.52 -9.17 -0.20
CA LEU A 58 2.37 -8.46 0.34
C LEU A 58 1.06 -9.19 0.04
N ASN A 59 0.87 -9.67 -1.19
CA ASN A 59 -0.30 -10.47 -1.56
C ASN A 59 -0.42 -11.75 -0.72
N ARG A 60 0.71 -12.43 -0.43
CA ARG A 60 0.71 -13.60 0.48
C ARG A 60 0.36 -13.20 1.92
N ALA A 61 0.79 -12.04 2.40
CA ALA A 61 0.45 -11.54 3.72
C ALA A 61 -1.05 -11.21 3.83
N ILE A 62 -1.64 -10.62 2.79
CA ILE A 62 -3.08 -10.40 2.67
C ILE A 62 -3.82 -11.74 2.68
N ASP A 63 -3.31 -12.76 1.97
CA ASP A 63 -3.92 -14.08 1.95
C ASP A 63 -4.00 -14.74 3.33
N LYS A 64 -2.96 -14.52 4.15
CA LYS A 64 -2.89 -14.94 5.55
C LYS A 64 -3.67 -14.06 6.52
N GLY A 65 -4.34 -13.00 6.04
CA GLY A 65 -5.12 -12.08 6.86
C GLY A 65 -4.27 -11.17 7.76
N LYS A 66 -2.99 -10.97 7.43
CA LYS A 66 -2.09 -10.12 8.22
C LYS A 66 -2.29 -8.63 7.95
N ILE A 67 -2.72 -8.27 6.75
CA ILE A 67 -2.82 -6.86 6.34
C ILE A 67 -4.27 -6.37 6.50
N PRO A 68 -4.51 -5.33 7.31
CA PRO A 68 -5.84 -4.77 7.46
C PRO A 68 -6.25 -3.91 6.26
N MET A 69 -7.56 -3.84 5.99
CA MET A 69 -8.12 -2.84 5.08
C MET A 69 -8.29 -1.52 5.83
N ILE A 70 -7.45 -0.53 5.51
CA ILE A 70 -7.48 0.79 6.14
C ILE A 70 -8.01 1.91 5.25
N PHE A 71 -8.15 1.67 3.94
CA PHE A 71 -8.70 2.66 3.01
C PHE A 71 -10.18 2.91 3.34
N ASP A 72 -10.56 4.19 3.48
CA ASP A 72 -11.92 4.58 3.85
C ASP A 72 -12.93 4.18 2.76
N ASP A 73 -12.63 4.45 1.48
CA ASP A 73 -13.33 3.88 0.32
C ASP A 73 -12.36 3.11 -0.60
N PRO A 74 -12.26 1.79 -0.44
CA PRO A 74 -11.37 0.96 -1.27
C PRO A 74 -11.74 0.98 -2.77
N ARG A 75 -12.99 1.30 -3.12
CA ARG A 75 -13.39 1.37 -4.54
C ARG A 75 -12.86 2.65 -5.18
N GLU A 76 -12.91 3.76 -4.47
CA GLU A 76 -12.32 5.02 -4.92
C GLU A 76 -10.82 4.85 -5.17
N THR A 77 -10.09 4.33 -4.18
CA THR A 77 -8.65 4.03 -4.31
C THR A 77 -8.36 3.10 -5.50
N PHE A 78 -9.18 2.07 -5.69
CA PHE A 78 -9.05 1.18 -6.84
C PHE A 78 -9.23 1.92 -8.17
N PHE A 79 -10.23 2.82 -8.28
CA PHE A 79 -10.47 3.57 -9.52
C PHE A 79 -9.38 4.60 -9.81
N GLU A 80 -8.82 5.24 -8.78
CA GLU A 80 -7.67 6.14 -8.91
C GLU A 80 -6.45 5.39 -9.48
N LEU A 81 -6.10 4.25 -8.89
CA LEU A 81 -5.01 3.42 -9.40
C LEU A 81 -5.32 2.86 -10.80
N LEU A 82 -6.57 2.49 -11.09
CA LEU A 82 -6.96 2.01 -12.41
C LEU A 82 -6.81 3.10 -13.48
N GLU A 83 -7.06 4.36 -13.14
CA GLU A 83 -6.83 5.49 -14.05
C GLU A 83 -5.32 5.69 -14.29
N ILE A 84 -4.51 5.61 -13.23
CA ILE A 84 -3.05 5.66 -13.34
C ILE A 84 -2.52 4.52 -14.22
N ASP A 85 -3.00 3.30 -13.99
CA ASP A 85 -2.62 2.10 -14.74
C ASP A 85 -2.86 2.27 -16.25
N LYS A 86 -4.02 2.85 -16.62
CA LYS A 86 -4.36 3.18 -18.01
C LYS A 86 -3.41 4.22 -18.60
N ARG A 87 -3.13 5.30 -17.85
CA ARG A 87 -2.21 6.35 -18.30
C ARG A 87 -0.78 5.81 -18.47
N ALA A 88 -0.32 4.95 -17.56
CA ALA A 88 0.97 4.27 -17.69
C ALA A 88 0.99 3.33 -18.93
N ALA A 89 -0.11 2.64 -19.23
CA ALA A 89 -0.22 1.81 -20.41
C ALA A 89 -0.12 2.62 -21.72
N GLU A 90 -0.63 3.85 -21.75
CA GLU A 90 -0.47 4.76 -22.88
C GLU A 90 1.00 5.15 -23.11
N LEU A 91 1.82 5.27 -22.06
CA LEU A 91 3.25 5.53 -22.17
C LEU A 91 4.01 4.33 -22.77
N VAL A 92 3.65 3.11 -22.36
CA VAL A 92 4.21 1.85 -22.91
C VAL A 92 3.81 1.66 -24.38
N ALA A 93 2.61 2.08 -24.78
CA ALA A 93 2.11 1.89 -26.14
C ALA A 93 2.85 2.73 -27.21
N VAL A 94 3.74 3.64 -26.82
CA VAL A 94 4.51 4.46 -27.75
C VAL A 94 5.45 3.57 -28.59
N PRO A 95 5.40 3.64 -29.93
CA PRO A 95 6.20 2.76 -30.80
C PRO A 95 7.70 2.82 -30.53
N ASN A 96 8.38 1.69 -30.70
CA ASN A 96 9.82 1.59 -30.48
C ASN A 96 10.62 2.34 -31.55
N ARG A 97 10.86 3.64 -31.33
CA ARG A 97 11.63 4.54 -32.18
C ARG A 97 12.57 5.38 -31.32
N ARG A 98 13.69 5.83 -31.88
CA ARG A 98 14.55 6.80 -31.18
C ARG A 98 13.73 8.02 -30.74
N VAL A 99 13.89 8.40 -29.49
CA VAL A 99 13.28 9.58 -28.87
C VAL A 99 14.37 10.55 -28.44
N SER A 100 14.04 11.83 -28.37
CA SER A 100 14.99 12.80 -27.82
C SER A 100 15.21 12.53 -26.33
N VAL A 101 16.38 12.90 -25.81
CA VAL A 101 16.67 12.79 -24.36
C VAL A 101 15.60 13.50 -23.53
N GLY A 102 15.16 14.69 -23.95
CA GLY A 102 14.09 15.42 -23.28
C GLY A 102 12.75 14.68 -23.26
N ASP A 103 12.36 14.00 -24.34
CA ASP A 103 11.12 13.21 -24.39
C ASP A 103 11.22 11.94 -23.53
N ALA A 104 12.40 11.31 -23.47
CA ALA A 104 12.67 10.19 -22.56
C ALA A 104 12.47 10.62 -21.10
N PHE A 105 13.10 11.71 -20.68
CA PHE A 105 12.93 12.25 -19.31
C PHE A 105 11.51 12.72 -19.01
N ARG A 106 10.78 13.28 -19.98
CA ARG A 106 9.35 13.63 -19.80
C ARG A 106 8.49 12.39 -19.61
N THR A 107 8.81 11.28 -20.28
CA THR A 107 8.11 10.00 -20.13
C THR A 107 8.39 9.39 -18.77
N ALA A 108 9.66 9.32 -18.39
CA ALA A 108 10.09 8.85 -17.08
C ALA A 108 9.49 9.70 -15.94
N TYR A 109 9.53 11.03 -16.05
CA TYR A 109 8.91 11.93 -15.07
C TYR A 109 7.43 11.64 -14.83
N LYS A 110 6.66 11.40 -15.91
CA LYS A 110 5.23 11.05 -15.77
C LYS A 110 5.06 9.73 -15.02
N MET A 111 5.91 8.76 -15.32
CA MET A 111 5.89 7.46 -14.65
C MET A 111 6.24 7.61 -13.17
N GLU A 112 7.33 8.31 -12.84
CA GLU A 112 7.70 8.62 -11.46
C GLU A 112 6.55 9.32 -10.72
N PHE A 113 5.94 10.32 -11.34
CA PHE A 113 4.80 11.01 -10.74
C PHE A 113 3.60 10.08 -10.45
N TYR A 114 3.38 9.05 -11.27
CA TYR A 114 2.34 8.05 -11.05
C TYR A 114 2.67 7.11 -9.89
N LEU A 115 3.95 6.72 -9.74
CA LEU A 115 4.44 5.90 -8.62
C LEU A 115 4.35 6.64 -7.28
N LEU A 116 4.33 7.97 -7.30
CA LEU A 116 4.10 8.79 -6.11
C LEU A 116 2.69 8.72 -5.54
N HIS A 117 1.75 7.96 -6.11
CA HIS A 117 0.39 7.90 -5.56
C HIS A 117 0.40 7.47 -4.07
N PRO A 118 -0.33 8.15 -3.16
CA PRO A 118 -0.25 7.88 -1.71
C PRO A 118 -0.54 6.43 -1.30
N THR A 119 -1.29 5.70 -2.13
CA THR A 119 -1.59 4.28 -1.92
C THR A 119 -0.34 3.41 -1.81
N PHE A 120 0.71 3.70 -2.58
CA PHE A 120 1.96 2.92 -2.53
C PHE A 120 2.59 3.01 -1.14
N GLU A 121 2.83 4.24 -0.66
CA GLU A 121 3.37 4.51 0.67
C GLU A 121 2.50 3.91 1.79
N VAL A 122 1.17 3.96 1.66
CA VAL A 122 0.27 3.30 2.63
C VAL A 122 0.47 1.78 2.65
N LEU A 123 0.56 1.14 1.48
CA LEU A 123 0.77 -0.30 1.38
C LEU A 123 2.15 -0.72 1.91
N PHE A 124 3.18 0.07 1.65
CA PHE A 124 4.54 -0.15 2.16
C PHE A 124 4.57 -0.12 3.69
N GLN A 125 4.03 0.95 4.30
CA GLN A 125 3.97 1.09 5.76
C GLN A 125 3.11 -0.02 6.41
N LEU A 126 1.99 -0.40 5.80
CA LEU A 126 1.19 -1.52 6.28
C LEU A 126 1.93 -2.86 6.25
N ALA A 127 2.68 -3.12 5.18
CA ALA A 127 3.45 -4.34 5.01
C ALA A 127 4.55 -4.46 6.08
N GLU A 128 5.26 -3.36 6.33
CA GLU A 128 6.30 -3.27 7.35
C GLU A 128 5.72 -3.50 8.75
N GLU A 129 4.69 -2.74 9.14
CA GLU A 129 4.14 -2.81 10.49
C GLU A 129 3.43 -4.14 10.82
N ASN A 130 2.73 -4.74 9.85
CA ASN A 130 1.84 -5.89 10.12
C ASN A 130 2.44 -7.23 9.69
N ALA A 131 3.37 -7.23 8.73
CA ALA A 131 3.96 -8.45 8.21
C ALA A 131 5.49 -8.50 8.33
N GLY A 132 6.15 -7.41 8.74
CA GLY A 132 7.62 -7.32 8.83
C GLY A 132 8.29 -7.37 7.46
N ILE A 133 7.56 -7.04 6.39
CA ILE A 133 8.10 -6.99 5.03
C ILE A 133 8.84 -5.65 4.92
N PRO A 134 10.15 -5.64 4.63
CA PRO A 134 10.90 -4.39 4.49
C PRO A 134 10.25 -3.47 3.46
N SER A 135 10.07 -2.21 3.83
CA SER A 135 9.57 -1.20 2.92
C SER A 135 10.64 -0.86 1.86
N PRO A 136 10.29 -0.79 0.56
CA PRO A 136 11.17 -0.26 -0.48
C PRO A 136 11.43 1.24 -0.36
N ASP A 137 10.90 1.95 0.64
CA ASP A 137 10.99 3.42 0.75
C ASP A 137 12.43 3.97 0.68
N GLU A 138 13.41 3.28 1.27
CA GLU A 138 14.82 3.70 1.21
C GLU A 138 15.41 3.51 -0.19
N ASP A 139 15.02 2.43 -0.87
CA ASP A 139 15.40 2.13 -2.24
C ASP A 139 14.77 3.15 -3.19
N TYR A 140 13.49 3.51 -2.98
CA TYR A 140 12.78 4.51 -3.76
C TYR A 140 13.33 5.95 -3.58
N GLN A 141 13.82 6.30 -2.38
CA GLN A 141 14.57 7.56 -2.20
C GLN A 141 15.84 7.62 -3.04
N ASN A 142 16.56 6.49 -3.12
CA ASN A 142 17.76 6.39 -3.93
C ASN A 142 17.39 6.41 -5.41
N HIS A 143 16.31 5.74 -5.81
CA HIS A 143 15.76 5.75 -7.16
C HIS A 143 15.46 7.16 -7.67
N ILE A 144 14.67 7.95 -6.93
CA ILE A 144 14.39 9.34 -7.30
C ILE A 144 15.69 10.15 -7.39
N ARG A 145 16.63 9.96 -6.46
CA ARG A 145 17.91 10.68 -6.50
C ARG A 145 18.69 10.35 -7.78
N GLN A 146 18.80 9.07 -8.12
CA GLN A 146 19.46 8.62 -9.34
C GLN A 146 18.77 9.15 -10.60
N PHE A 147 17.44 9.16 -10.62
CA PHE A 147 16.66 9.77 -11.70
C PHE A 147 17.02 11.25 -11.89
N LEU A 148 17.09 12.01 -10.80
CA LEU A 148 17.44 13.44 -10.84
C LEU A 148 18.90 13.69 -11.22
N GLU A 149 19.81 12.84 -10.78
CA GLU A 149 21.23 12.89 -11.18
C GLU A 149 21.39 12.60 -12.68
N GLY A 150 20.68 11.59 -13.19
CA GLY A 150 20.59 11.30 -14.62
C GLY A 150 20.02 12.48 -15.40
N PHE A 151 18.96 13.11 -14.89
CA PHE A 151 18.40 14.30 -15.50
C PHE A 151 19.41 15.46 -15.57
N ALA A 152 20.10 15.76 -14.47
CA ALA A 152 21.11 16.81 -14.44
C ALA A 152 22.29 16.54 -15.39
N ARG A 153 22.67 15.27 -15.54
CA ARG A 153 23.78 14.83 -16.40
C ARG A 153 23.41 14.85 -17.89
N PHE A 154 22.22 14.38 -18.25
CA PHE A 154 21.86 14.11 -19.64
C PHE A 154 20.80 15.06 -20.21
N GLY A 155 19.88 15.57 -19.37
CA GLY A 155 18.73 16.36 -19.78
C GLY A 155 19.04 17.80 -20.17
N GLY A 156 20.23 18.30 -19.86
CA GLY A 156 20.62 19.69 -20.05
C GLY A 156 19.93 20.66 -19.08
N ILE A 157 20.11 21.97 -19.30
CA ILE A 157 19.49 23.01 -18.46
C ILE A 157 18.06 23.27 -18.95
N ASP A 158 17.09 22.48 -18.48
CA ASP A 158 15.66 22.75 -18.62
C ASP A 158 15.07 23.07 -17.24
N LEU A 159 14.84 24.36 -16.98
CA LEU A 159 14.25 24.85 -15.73
C LEU A 159 12.91 24.17 -15.41
N SER A 160 12.14 23.77 -16.43
CA SER A 160 10.86 23.08 -16.25
C SER A 160 11.06 21.71 -15.61
N LEU A 161 12.10 20.98 -16.04
CA LEU A 161 12.40 19.64 -15.56
C LEU A 161 13.14 19.68 -14.21
N GLU A 162 13.95 20.72 -13.95
CA GLU A 162 14.54 20.97 -12.63
C GLU A 162 13.45 21.19 -11.57
N LEU A 163 12.49 22.08 -11.83
CA LEU A 163 11.33 22.30 -10.95
C LEU A 163 10.48 21.04 -10.80
N ALA A 164 10.36 20.24 -11.86
CA ALA A 164 9.65 18.96 -11.82
C ALA A 164 10.35 17.99 -10.84
N GLY A 165 11.68 17.96 -10.84
CA GLY A 165 12.45 17.15 -9.92
C GLY A 165 12.28 17.56 -8.46
N GLU A 166 12.32 18.86 -8.16
CA GLU A 166 12.02 19.36 -6.80
C GLU A 166 10.61 18.98 -6.36
N PHE A 167 9.65 19.03 -7.29
CA PHE A 167 8.27 18.65 -7.03
C PHE A 167 8.12 17.15 -6.72
N LEU A 168 8.79 16.25 -7.44
CA LEU A 168 8.79 14.81 -7.12
C LEU A 168 9.26 14.56 -5.69
N VAL A 169 10.39 15.15 -5.31
CA VAL A 169 10.95 15.00 -3.96
C VAL A 169 10.00 15.56 -2.90
N HIS A 170 9.34 16.69 -3.19
CA HIS A 170 8.38 17.29 -2.28
C HIS A 170 7.13 16.41 -2.09
N VAL A 171 6.49 15.99 -3.18
CA VAL A 171 5.29 15.14 -3.16
C VAL A 171 5.59 13.82 -2.47
N TRP A 172 6.72 13.18 -2.80
CA TRP A 172 7.15 11.95 -2.15
C TRP A 172 7.23 12.11 -0.62
N ARG A 173 7.92 13.16 -0.13
CA ARG A 173 8.04 13.42 1.32
C ARG A 173 6.70 13.64 2.00
N GLU A 174 5.79 14.39 1.38
CA GLU A 174 4.47 14.66 1.96
C GLU A 174 3.57 13.42 1.95
N ASN A 175 3.63 12.61 0.89
CA ASN A 175 2.88 11.37 0.80
C ASN A 175 3.36 10.36 1.83
N ARG A 176 4.67 10.18 1.99
CA ARG A 176 5.25 9.33 3.04
C ARG A 176 4.83 9.75 4.44
N ARG A 177 4.87 11.06 4.74
CA ARG A 177 4.40 11.61 6.03
C ARG A 177 2.93 11.35 6.27
N THR A 178 2.11 11.52 5.23
CA THR A 178 0.66 11.34 5.32
C THR A 178 0.31 9.87 5.49
N ALA A 179 0.93 8.97 4.73
CA ALA A 179 0.78 7.53 4.84
C ALA A 179 1.13 7.03 6.24
N LYS A 180 2.29 7.45 6.78
CA LYS A 180 2.69 7.08 8.13
C LYS A 180 1.66 7.48 9.18
N ARG A 181 1.14 8.72 9.12
CA ARG A 181 0.08 9.17 10.04
C ARG A 181 -1.21 8.37 9.87
N MET A 182 -1.57 8.03 8.64
CA MET A 182 -2.77 7.25 8.35
C MET A 182 -2.68 5.86 8.99
N VAL A 183 -1.54 5.18 8.84
CA VAL A 183 -1.29 3.88 9.44
C VAL A 183 -1.22 3.96 10.97
N GLU A 184 -0.51 4.95 11.53
CA GLU A 184 -0.46 5.20 12.99
C GLU A 184 -1.87 5.41 13.57
N LEU A 185 -2.71 6.22 12.92
CA LEU A 185 -4.12 6.44 13.32
C LEU A 185 -4.95 5.16 13.28
N TYR A 186 -4.73 4.30 12.28
CA TYR A 186 -5.36 2.99 12.25
C TYR A 186 -4.89 2.11 13.40
N GLY A 187 -3.59 2.15 13.73
CA GLY A 187 -3.03 1.54 14.93
C GLY A 187 -3.75 2.00 16.20
N TYR A 188 -4.08 3.29 16.34
CA TYR A 188 -4.88 3.79 17.46
C TYR A 188 -6.35 3.33 17.44
N ARG A 189 -6.95 3.09 16.26
CA ARG A 189 -8.29 2.47 16.15
C ARG A 189 -8.33 1.01 16.66
N SER A 190 -7.18 0.38 16.92
CA SER A 190 -7.12 -0.93 17.60
C SER A 190 -7.54 -0.88 19.08
N ILE A 191 -7.67 0.31 19.66
CA ILE A 191 -8.25 0.51 21.00
C ILE A 191 -9.75 0.65 20.86
N ILE A 192 -10.50 -0.31 21.40
CA ILE A 192 -11.96 -0.26 21.45
C ILE A 192 -12.38 0.61 22.64
N PRO A 193 -12.93 1.82 22.42
CA PRO A 193 -13.42 2.66 23.52
C PRO A 193 -14.68 2.03 24.13
N SER A 194 -14.52 1.32 25.25
CA SER A 194 -15.63 0.73 26.00
C SER A 194 -16.03 1.55 27.22
N CYS A 195 -17.33 1.66 27.49
CA CYS A 195 -17.82 2.26 28.73
C CYS A 195 -17.47 1.35 29.90
N ALA A 196 -16.67 1.83 30.85
CA ALA A 196 -16.28 1.04 32.02
C ALA A 196 -17.46 0.59 32.90
N GLY A 197 -18.62 1.27 32.82
CA GLY A 197 -19.81 0.93 33.59
C GLY A 197 -20.73 -0.11 32.95
N CYS A 198 -20.88 -0.12 31.62
CA CYS A 198 -21.83 -1.00 30.93
C CYS A 198 -21.25 -1.82 29.78
N GLY A 199 -19.96 -1.69 29.47
CA GLY A 199 -19.28 -2.44 28.42
C GLY A 199 -19.66 -2.05 26.98
N LYS A 200 -20.58 -1.10 26.78
CA LYS A 200 -20.91 -0.58 25.45
C LYS A 200 -19.68 0.00 24.76
N ILE A 201 -19.59 -0.19 23.46
CA ILE A 201 -18.51 0.31 22.63
C ILE A 201 -18.96 1.63 21.99
N ARG A 202 -18.07 2.62 21.95
CA ARG A 202 -18.30 3.84 21.18
C ARG A 202 -17.89 3.61 19.73
N ASP A 203 -18.85 3.72 18.81
CA ASP A 203 -18.60 3.58 17.38
C ASP A 203 -17.90 4.82 16.78
N GLU A 204 -17.59 4.74 15.48
CA GLU A 204 -16.92 5.81 14.74
C GLU A 204 -17.77 7.09 14.63
N GLN A 205 -19.10 7.00 14.76
CA GLN A 205 -19.99 8.16 14.82
C GLN A 205 -20.12 8.73 16.25
N GLY A 206 -19.38 8.17 17.21
CA GLY A 206 -19.38 8.60 18.59
C GLY A 206 -20.56 8.10 19.41
N LYS A 207 -21.40 7.19 18.88
CA LYS A 207 -22.57 6.61 19.54
C LYS A 207 -22.19 5.35 20.32
N TRP A 208 -22.86 5.14 21.46
CA TRP A 208 -22.65 3.96 22.30
C TRP A 208 -23.54 2.80 21.83
N VAL A 209 -22.92 1.75 21.29
CA VAL A 209 -23.57 0.54 20.79
C VAL A 209 -23.18 -0.68 21.63
N SER A 210 -23.95 -1.77 21.49
CA SER A 210 -23.59 -3.03 22.14
C SER A 210 -22.34 -3.65 21.51
N SER A 211 -21.59 -4.45 22.28
CA SER A 211 -20.46 -5.22 21.76
C SER A 211 -20.84 -6.09 20.56
N ASP A 212 -22.02 -6.70 20.61
CA ASP A 212 -22.58 -7.54 19.56
C ASP A 212 -22.84 -6.77 18.27
N SER A 213 -23.51 -5.61 18.38
CA SER A 213 -23.75 -4.73 17.25
C SER A 213 -22.43 -4.29 16.63
N PHE A 214 -21.49 -3.85 17.46
CA PHE A 214 -20.18 -3.42 16.99
C PHE A 214 -19.40 -4.54 16.30
N ILE A 215 -19.35 -5.75 16.87
CA ILE A 215 -18.63 -6.88 16.27
C ILE A 215 -19.30 -7.35 14.98
N ARG A 216 -20.64 -7.34 14.92
CA ARG A 216 -21.38 -7.68 13.70
C ARG A 216 -21.15 -6.66 12.60
N GLU A 217 -21.22 -5.37 12.92
CA GLU A 217 -21.11 -4.28 11.94
C GLU A 217 -19.65 -4.04 11.51
N SER A 218 -18.72 -4.02 12.45
CA SER A 218 -17.30 -3.69 12.21
C SER A 218 -16.45 -4.90 11.82
N LEU A 219 -16.77 -6.11 12.29
CA LEU A 219 -15.97 -7.33 12.07
C LEU A 219 -16.71 -8.42 11.27
N HIS A 220 -17.97 -8.19 10.90
CA HIS A 220 -18.81 -9.17 10.18
C HIS A 220 -18.85 -10.56 10.83
N LYS A 221 -18.80 -10.60 12.17
CA LYS A 221 -18.84 -11.83 12.97
C LYS A 221 -20.09 -11.86 13.85
N GLU A 222 -20.67 -13.03 14.04
CA GLU A 222 -21.74 -13.25 15.00
C GLU A 222 -21.14 -13.64 16.36
N LEU A 223 -21.61 -13.01 17.43
CA LEU A 223 -21.28 -13.44 18.79
C LEU A 223 -22.28 -14.48 19.26
N THR A 224 -21.76 -15.59 19.78
CA THR A 224 -22.53 -16.55 20.56
C THR A 224 -22.22 -16.35 22.03
N HIS A 225 -23.26 -16.30 22.87
CA HIS A 225 -23.08 -16.20 24.30
C HIS A 225 -22.97 -17.59 24.93
N GLY A 226 -21.96 -17.77 25.78
CA GLY A 226 -21.79 -18.92 26.64
C GLY A 226 -21.41 -18.47 28.05
N VAL A 227 -21.52 -19.37 29.02
CA VAL A 227 -21.09 -19.11 30.40
C VAL A 227 -19.78 -19.87 30.61
N CYS A 228 -18.70 -19.16 30.95
CA CYS A 228 -17.42 -19.82 31.19
C CYS A 228 -17.48 -20.66 32.50
N PRO A 229 -16.59 -21.65 32.69
CA PRO A 229 -16.59 -22.49 33.89
C PRO A 229 -16.51 -21.72 35.20
N THR A 230 -15.81 -20.57 35.21
CA THR A 230 -15.72 -19.68 36.39
C THR A 230 -17.07 -19.08 36.72
N CYS A 231 -17.70 -18.41 35.75
CA CYS A 231 -19.02 -17.80 35.95
C CYS A 231 -20.10 -18.84 36.25
N MET A 232 -19.99 -20.06 35.71
CA MET A 232 -20.93 -21.14 36.00
C MET A 232 -20.88 -21.54 37.49
N LYS A 233 -19.68 -21.64 38.08
CA LYS A 233 -19.51 -21.91 39.52
C LYS A 233 -20.02 -20.78 40.40
N GLU A 234 -19.84 -19.54 39.97
CA GLU A 234 -20.24 -18.35 40.74
C GLU A 234 -21.75 -18.10 40.69
N LEU A 235 -22.35 -18.20 39.50
CA LEU A 235 -23.75 -17.85 39.27
C LEU A 235 -24.71 -19.03 39.49
N TYR A 236 -24.23 -20.27 39.32
CA TYR A 236 -25.03 -21.49 39.41
C TYR A 236 -24.30 -22.58 40.23
N PRO A 237 -23.94 -22.32 41.50
CA PRO A 237 -23.17 -23.25 42.32
C PRO A 237 -23.88 -24.60 42.56
N GLU A 238 -25.21 -24.65 42.43
CA GLU A 238 -26.04 -25.84 42.57
C GLU A 238 -26.05 -26.75 41.33
N VAL A 239 -25.57 -26.26 40.19
CA VAL A 239 -25.51 -27.04 38.94
C VAL A 239 -24.18 -27.82 38.91
N PRO A 240 -24.19 -29.17 38.95
CA PRO A 240 -22.97 -29.95 38.87
C PRO A 240 -22.27 -29.69 37.53
N ALA A 241 -20.97 -29.40 37.58
CA ALA A 241 -20.17 -29.10 36.39
C ALA A 241 -20.29 -30.25 35.38
N PRO A 242 -20.53 -29.97 34.08
CA PRO A 242 -20.70 -31.02 33.08
C PRO A 242 -19.44 -31.88 32.99
N GLU A 243 -19.62 -33.20 33.13
CA GLU A 243 -18.56 -34.18 32.91
C GLU A 243 -18.15 -34.16 31.42
N GLY A 244 -17.04 -33.49 31.10
CA GLY A 244 -16.48 -33.54 29.73
C GLY A 244 -15.74 -32.31 29.20
N SER A 245 -15.62 -31.19 29.92
CA SER A 245 -14.74 -30.09 29.46
C SER A 245 -13.29 -30.43 29.75
N GLY A 246 -12.71 -31.30 28.92
CA GLY A 246 -11.31 -31.69 28.95
C GLY A 246 -10.40 -30.46 28.94
N THR A 247 -9.51 -30.45 29.92
CA THR A 247 -8.25 -29.74 29.88
C THR A 247 -7.51 -30.12 28.61
N SER A 248 -7.43 -29.21 27.64
CA SER A 248 -6.37 -29.25 26.65
C SER A 248 -5.25 -28.37 27.22
N ASN A 249 -4.18 -29.03 27.69
CA ASN A 249 -2.90 -28.39 27.97
C ASN A 249 -2.33 -27.77 26.69
#